data_AF-A0A0F6QXW8-F1
#
_entry.id   AF-A0A0F6QXW8-F1
#
_cell.length_a   1.000
_cell.length_b   1.000
_cell.length_c   1.000
_cell.angle_alpha   90.00
_cell.angle_beta   90.00
_cell.angle_gamma   90.00
#
_symmetry.space_group_name_H-M   'P 1'
#
loop_
_entity.id
_entity.type
_entity.pdbx_description
1 polymer ?
#
loop_
_entity_poly.entity_id
_entity_poly.type
_entity_poly.pdbx_seq_one_letter_code
_entity_poly.pdbx_strand_id
1 'polypeptide(L)'
;MQREKANYSIKRMARLLKVSRSGFYKWVYKQWQRDCGEDRRQNYLEALDKQIKKIWDESDEVYGSPRITAELADYGFYPDRKTVAKRMRLMGIEGISPRRFAPVTTIQSEHGSNLPDLVKRLFDAGDINRVWLSDITYLRTGEGWLYLCVIRDGHSRRVLG
;
A
#
# COMPACT_ATOMS: atom_id res chain seq x y z
N MET A 1 31.23 17.51 -28.85
CA MET A 1 31.19 16.54 -29.97
C MET A 1 30.15 16.88 -31.03
N GLN A 2 28.86 17.07 -30.70
CA GLN A 2 27.80 17.35 -31.70
C GLN A 2 28.01 18.69 -32.46
N ARG A 3 28.32 19.78 -31.74
CA ARG A 3 28.60 21.11 -32.33
C ARG A 3 29.91 21.14 -33.14
N GLU A 4 30.94 20.47 -32.62
CA GLU A 4 32.29 20.45 -33.21
C GLU A 4 32.51 19.38 -34.29
N LYS A 5 31.47 18.64 -34.71
CA LYS A 5 31.60 17.54 -35.68
C LYS A 5 32.04 18.01 -37.08
N ALA A 6 31.84 19.28 -37.39
CA ALA A 6 32.28 19.91 -38.63
C ALA A 6 33.79 20.26 -38.61
N ASN A 7 34.34 20.53 -37.43
CA ASN A 7 35.73 20.94 -37.24
C ASN A 7 36.66 19.76 -36.93
N TYR A 8 36.14 18.72 -36.26
CA TYR A 8 36.94 17.59 -35.77
C TYR A 8 36.25 16.24 -35.98
N SER A 9 37.06 15.19 -36.20
CA SER A 9 36.51 13.84 -36.33
C SER A 9 35.96 13.31 -34.99
N ILE A 10 34.78 12.68 -35.06
CA ILE A 10 34.12 12.06 -33.89
C ILE A 10 35.02 10.98 -33.26
N LYS A 11 35.83 10.28 -34.05
CA LYS A 11 36.82 9.29 -33.56
C LYS A 11 37.88 9.93 -32.68
N ARG A 12 38.39 11.11 -33.05
CA ARG A 12 39.40 11.84 -32.27
C ARG A 12 38.80 12.39 -30.99
N MET A 13 37.64 13.05 -31.08
CA MET A 13 36.97 13.62 -29.91
C MET A 13 36.54 12.54 -28.90
N ALA A 14 36.00 11.41 -29.37
CA ALA A 14 35.60 10.30 -28.49
C ALA A 14 36.79 9.75 -27.69
N ARG A 15 37.95 9.62 -28.34
CA ARG A 15 39.20 9.19 -27.70
C ARG A 15 39.68 10.20 -26.65
N LEU A 16 39.69 11.49 -26.99
CA LEU A 16 40.14 12.56 -26.09
C LEU A 16 39.23 12.73 -24.87
N LEU A 17 37.92 12.62 -25.07
CA LEU A 17 36.91 12.73 -24.02
C LEU A 17 36.66 11.41 -23.27
N LYS A 18 37.41 10.35 -23.59
CA LYS A 18 37.29 9.02 -22.99
C LYS A 18 35.87 8.44 -23.01
N VAL A 19 35.12 8.69 -24.08
CA VAL A 19 33.78 8.12 -24.32
C VAL A 19 33.79 7.18 -25.53
N SER A 20 32.88 6.21 -25.57
CA SER A 20 32.76 5.34 -26.73
C SER A 20 32.05 6.06 -27.89
N ARG A 21 32.50 5.82 -29.12
CA ARG A 21 31.83 6.33 -30.34
C ARG A 21 30.38 5.85 -30.42
N SER A 22 30.15 4.57 -30.10
CA SER A 22 28.81 3.97 -30.10
C SER A 22 27.91 4.60 -29.04
N GLY A 23 28.45 4.94 -27.86
CA GLY A 23 27.73 5.68 -26.82
C GLY A 23 27.34 7.09 -27.27
N PHE A 24 28.24 7.80 -27.95
CA PHE A 24 27.95 9.12 -28.52
C PHE A 24 26.79 9.05 -29.52
N TYR A 25 26.85 8.16 -30.53
CA TYR A 25 25.75 8.04 -31.49
C TYR A 25 24.44 7.55 -30.87
N LYS A 26 24.48 6.65 -29.87
CA LYS A 26 23.28 6.26 -29.09
C LYS A 26 22.66 7.46 -28.37
N TRP A 27 23.48 8.33 -27.78
CA TRP A 27 23.00 9.55 -27.15
C TRP A 27 22.40 10.52 -28.19
N VAL A 28 23.06 10.72 -29.34
CA VAL A 28 22.54 11.56 -30.43
C VAL A 28 21.18 11.05 -30.92
N TYR A 29 21.05 9.75 -31.13
CA TYR A 29 19.80 9.13 -31.55
C TYR A 29 18.69 9.35 -30.52
N LYS A 30 18.97 9.19 -29.23
CA LYS A 30 18.01 9.49 -28.15
C LYS A 30 17.61 10.97 -28.10
N GLN A 31 18.54 11.90 -28.37
CA GLN A 31 18.21 13.32 -28.45
C GLN A 31 17.31 13.61 -29.66
N TRP A 32 17.65 13.07 -30.82
CA TRP A 32 16.82 13.20 -32.02
C TRP A 32 15.40 12.64 -31.81
N GLN A 33 15.26 11.49 -31.15
CA GLN A 33 13.94 10.94 -30.79
C GLN A 33 13.12 11.86 -29.89
N ARG A 34 13.77 12.57 -28.96
CA ARG A 34 13.11 13.57 -28.09
C ARG A 34 12.69 14.80 -28.87
N ASP A 35 13.59 15.32 -29.72
CA ASP A 35 13.36 16.53 -30.51
C ASP A 35 12.27 16.32 -31.58
N CYS A 36 12.13 15.09 -32.11
CA CYS A 36 11.09 14.72 -33.05
C CYS A 36 9.73 14.37 -32.40
N GLY A 37 9.58 14.53 -31.08
CA GLY A 37 8.31 14.28 -30.37
C GLY A 37 7.92 12.80 -30.22
N GLU A 38 8.78 11.87 -30.65
CA GLU A 38 8.57 10.42 -30.55
C GLU A 38 9.06 9.92 -29.19
N ASP A 39 8.71 10.58 -28.08
CA ASP A 39 8.92 10.01 -26.75
C ASP A 39 7.75 9.08 -26.42
N ARG A 40 7.75 7.91 -27.06
CA ARG A 40 6.74 6.84 -26.83
C ARG A 40 6.52 6.55 -25.36
N ARG A 41 7.56 6.72 -24.54
CA ARG A 41 7.49 6.53 -23.10
C ARG A 41 6.67 7.63 -22.44
N GLN A 42 6.88 8.89 -22.83
CA GLN A 42 6.12 10.02 -22.30
C GLN A 42 4.64 9.89 -22.68
N ASN A 43 4.34 9.57 -23.95
CA ASN A 43 2.97 9.34 -24.41
C ASN A 43 2.29 8.19 -23.67
N TYR A 44 3.01 7.08 -23.43
CA TYR A 44 2.52 5.97 -22.61
C TYR A 44 2.22 6.41 -21.17
N LEU A 45 3.12 7.18 -20.56
CA LEU A 45 2.97 7.66 -19.19
C LEU A 45 1.83 8.66 -19.03
N GLU A 46 1.54 9.45 -20.05
CA GLU A 46 0.39 10.37 -20.08
C GLU A 46 -0.93 9.62 -20.27
N ALA A 47 -0.96 8.62 -21.16
CA ALA A 47 -2.10 7.74 -21.32
C ALA A 47 -2.40 6.96 -20.03
N LEU A 48 -1.34 6.47 -19.38
CA LEU A 48 -1.43 5.78 -18.09
C LEU A 48 -1.98 6.70 -16.99
N ASP A 49 -1.52 7.95 -16.91
CA ASP A 49 -2.03 8.92 -15.91
C ASP A 49 -3.51 9.20 -16.10
N LYS A 50 -3.95 9.40 -17.35
CA LYS A 50 -5.37 9.59 -17.67
C LYS A 50 -6.19 8.40 -17.21
N GLN A 51 -5.72 7.18 -17.47
CA GLN A 51 -6.43 5.97 -17.09
C GLN A 51 -6.45 5.75 -15.57
N ILE A 52 -5.32 5.99 -14.88
CA ILE A 52 -5.26 5.94 -13.41
C ILE A 52 -6.26 6.92 -12.81
N LYS A 53 -6.30 8.17 -13.31
CA LYS A 53 -7.21 9.18 -12.80
C LYS A 53 -8.67 8.79 -13.02
N LYS A 54 -9.00 8.28 -14.22
CA LYS A 54 -10.35 7.79 -14.53
C LYS A 54 -10.81 6.70 -13.56
N ILE A 55 -10.00 5.67 -13.34
CA ILE A 55 -10.31 4.59 -12.39
C ILE A 55 -10.48 5.13 -10.97
N TRP A 56 -9.63 6.07 -10.56
CA TRP A 56 -9.73 6.68 -9.24
C TRP A 56 -11.03 7.49 -9.08
N ASP A 57 -11.40 8.31 -10.06
CA ASP A 57 -12.65 9.08 -10.10
C ASP A 57 -13.87 8.13 -10.10
N GLU A 58 -13.86 7.05 -10.90
CA GLU A 58 -14.93 6.03 -10.96
C GLU A 58 -15.07 5.23 -9.65
N SER A 59 -14.04 5.21 -8.82
CA SER A 59 -14.02 4.53 -7.51
C SER A 59 -14.45 5.43 -6.35
N ASP A 60 -14.99 6.62 -6.62
CA ASP A 60 -15.26 7.66 -5.60
C ASP A 60 -14.02 7.98 -4.76
N GLU A 61 -12.85 8.06 -5.39
CA GLU A 61 -11.56 8.36 -4.75
C GLU A 61 -11.07 7.30 -3.75
N VAL A 62 -11.72 6.13 -3.69
CA VAL A 62 -11.40 5.08 -2.70
C VAL A 62 -10.18 4.25 -3.11
N TYR A 63 -9.99 3.99 -4.40
CA TYR A 63 -9.00 2.99 -4.82
C TYR A 63 -7.56 3.48 -4.71
N GLY A 64 -6.74 2.71 -3.99
CA GLY A 64 -5.28 2.89 -3.94
C GLY A 64 -4.55 2.13 -5.04
N SER A 65 -3.23 2.32 -5.11
CA SER A 65 -2.37 1.68 -6.12
C SER A 65 -2.59 0.17 -6.31
N PRO A 66 -2.86 -0.69 -5.29
CA PRO A 66 -3.09 -2.11 -5.53
C PRO A 66 -4.35 -2.38 -6.36
N ARG A 67 -5.45 -1.69 -6.07
CA ARG A 67 -6.73 -1.89 -6.77
C ARG A 67 -6.69 -1.31 -8.17
N ILE A 68 -6.16 -0.09 -8.31
CA ILE A 68 -5.96 0.54 -9.62
C ILE A 68 -5.05 -0.33 -10.51
N THR A 69 -3.97 -0.91 -9.97
CA THR A 69 -3.09 -1.78 -10.76
C THR A 69 -3.80 -3.03 -11.28
N ALA A 70 -4.72 -3.60 -10.49
CA ALA A 70 -5.49 -4.77 -10.91
C ALA A 70 -6.46 -4.42 -12.05
N GLU A 71 -7.14 -3.27 -11.94
CA GLU A 71 -8.14 -2.82 -12.91
C GLU A 71 -7.52 -2.28 -14.21
N LEU A 72 -6.30 -1.74 -14.15
CA LEU A 72 -5.56 -1.29 -15.34
C LEU A 72 -5.34 -2.41 -16.38
N ALA A 73 -5.32 -3.68 -15.97
CA ALA A 73 -5.17 -4.81 -16.87
C ALA A 73 -6.34 -4.90 -17.87
N ASP A 74 -7.56 -4.56 -17.44
CA ASP A 74 -8.76 -4.59 -18.29
C ASP A 74 -8.72 -3.50 -19.38
N TYR A 75 -7.89 -2.47 -19.18
CA TYR A 75 -7.64 -1.40 -20.13
C TYR A 75 -6.33 -1.60 -20.93
N GLY A 76 -5.71 -2.78 -20.83
CA GLY A 76 -4.50 -3.12 -21.58
C GLY A 76 -3.21 -2.49 -21.04
N PHE A 77 -3.23 -1.94 -19.82
CA PHE A 77 -2.05 -1.41 -19.15
C PHE A 77 -1.50 -2.43 -18.14
N TYR A 78 -0.19 -2.73 -18.22
CA TYR A 78 0.48 -3.68 -17.32
C TYR A 78 1.67 -3.05 -16.55
N PRO A 79 1.49 -1.92 -15.85
CA PRO A 79 2.56 -1.34 -15.04
C PRO A 79 2.78 -2.12 -13.74
N ASP A 80 4.01 -2.08 -13.22
CA ASP A 80 4.26 -2.49 -11.83
C ASP A 80 3.51 -1.61 -10.83
N ARG A 81 3.09 -2.19 -9.70
CA ARG A 81 2.37 -1.46 -8.64
C ARG A 81 3.14 -0.24 -8.14
N LYS A 82 4.47 -0.29 -8.08
CA LYS A 82 5.29 0.87 -7.66
C LYS A 82 5.25 1.99 -8.68
N THR A 83 5.13 1.66 -9.97
CA THR A 83 4.93 2.66 -11.02
C THR A 83 3.61 3.38 -10.82
N VAL A 84 2.51 2.63 -10.63
CA VAL A 84 1.19 3.22 -10.36
C VAL A 84 1.25 4.12 -9.12
N ALA A 85 1.80 3.63 -8.01
CA ALA A 85 1.96 4.41 -6.78
C ALA A 85 2.77 5.71 -7.01
N LYS A 86 3.86 5.64 -7.80
CA LYS A 86 4.65 6.81 -8.16
C LYS A 86 3.85 7.82 -8.98
N ARG A 87 3.08 7.35 -9.96
CA ARG A 87 2.25 8.21 -10.82
C ARG A 87 1.11 8.87 -10.03
N MET A 88 0.41 8.12 -9.20
CA MET A 88 -0.59 8.66 -8.25
C MET A 88 0.01 9.78 -7.39
N ARG A 89 1.19 9.56 -6.79
CA ARG A 89 1.88 10.59 -6.01
C ARG A 89 2.24 11.84 -6.82
N LEU A 90 2.65 11.68 -8.08
CA LEU A 90 2.96 12.83 -8.96
C LEU A 90 1.70 13.63 -9.31
N MET A 91 0.54 12.97 -9.42
CA MET A 91 -0.75 13.61 -9.65
C MET A 91 -1.40 14.16 -8.38
N GLY A 92 -0.85 13.85 -7.20
CA GLY A 92 -1.41 14.28 -5.91
C GLY A 92 -2.67 13.52 -5.47
N ILE A 93 -2.90 12.32 -6.02
CA ILE A 93 -4.05 11.47 -5.67
C ILE A 93 -3.61 10.30 -4.80
N GLU A 94 -4.50 9.87 -3.91
CA GLU A 94 -4.30 8.72 -3.03
C GLU A 94 -5.62 7.97 -2.83
N GLY A 95 -5.51 6.68 -2.51
CA GLY A 95 -6.68 5.88 -2.16
C GLY A 95 -6.91 5.89 -0.65
N ILE A 96 -8.16 5.69 -0.25
CA ILE A 96 -8.54 5.63 1.16
C ILE A 96 -8.28 4.22 1.71
N SER A 97 -7.71 4.14 2.91
CA SER A 97 -7.62 2.90 3.68
C SER A 97 -8.45 3.04 4.96
N PRO A 98 -9.78 2.84 4.90
CA PRO A 98 -10.61 2.96 6.08
C PRO A 98 -10.17 1.92 7.11
N ARG A 99 -10.14 2.31 8.39
CA ARG A 99 -9.95 1.33 9.47
C ARG A 99 -11.08 0.31 9.39
N ARG A 100 -10.76 -0.96 9.66
CA ARG A 100 -11.80 -1.99 9.80
C ARG A 100 -12.81 -1.49 10.83
N PHE A 101 -14.08 -1.47 10.46
CA PHE A 101 -15.16 -1.20 11.40
C PHE A 101 -15.05 -2.20 12.55
N ALA A 102 -14.87 -1.67 13.76
CA ALA A 102 -14.95 -2.43 14.99
C ALA A 102 -16.20 -1.93 15.74
N PRO A 103 -17.17 -2.81 16.05
CA PRO A 103 -18.32 -2.41 16.84
C PRO A 103 -17.85 -1.90 18.21
N VAL A 104 -18.42 -0.80 18.68
CA VAL A 104 -18.17 -0.31 20.03
C VAL A 104 -18.85 -1.28 21.00
N THR A 105 -18.09 -2.19 21.61
CA THR A 105 -18.61 -3.21 22.53
C THR A 105 -18.87 -2.66 23.94
N THR A 106 -18.19 -1.56 24.30
CA THR A 106 -18.26 -0.97 25.64
C THR A 106 -18.28 0.54 25.52
N ILE A 107 -19.39 1.16 25.90
CA ILE A 107 -19.46 2.60 26.15
C ILE A 107 -19.04 2.79 27.61
N GLN A 108 -17.89 3.41 27.85
CA GLN A 108 -17.47 3.73 29.22
C GLN A 108 -18.46 4.73 29.81
N SER A 109 -18.97 4.45 31.01
CA SER A 109 -19.78 5.40 31.75
C SER A 109 -18.91 6.60 32.16
N GLU A 110 -19.43 7.82 32.00
CA GLU A 110 -18.73 9.07 32.41
C GLU A 110 -18.43 9.09 33.91
N HIS A 111 -19.26 8.42 34.69
CA HIS A 111 -18.99 8.08 36.08
C HIS A 111 -18.13 6.82 36.10
N GLY A 112 -16.87 6.93 36.53
CA GLY A 112 -15.97 5.79 36.70
C GLY A 112 -16.67 4.66 37.46
N SER A 113 -16.42 3.42 37.05
CA SER A 113 -17.04 2.25 37.66
C SER A 113 -16.72 2.19 39.16
N ASN A 114 -17.70 2.46 40.02
CA ASN A 114 -17.57 2.35 41.49
C ASN A 114 -17.51 0.90 42.00
N LEU A 115 -17.32 -0.08 41.11
CA LEU A 115 -17.25 -1.48 41.48
C LEU A 115 -15.86 -1.75 42.11
N PRO A 116 -15.81 -2.31 43.33
CA PRO A 116 -14.55 -2.65 43.95
C PRO A 116 -13.85 -3.76 43.15
N ASP A 117 -12.57 -3.56 42.84
CA ASP A 117 -11.72 -4.60 42.25
C ASP A 117 -11.34 -5.61 43.33
N LEU A 118 -12.16 -6.66 43.46
CA LEU A 118 -11.98 -7.71 44.48
C LEU A 118 -10.67 -8.49 44.31
N VAL A 119 -10.11 -8.52 43.10
CA VAL A 119 -8.87 -9.24 42.79
C VAL A 119 -7.66 -8.31 42.70
N LYS A 120 -7.84 -6.99 42.84
CA LYS A 120 -6.77 -5.97 42.78
C LYS A 120 -5.86 -6.13 41.55
N ARG A 121 -6.45 -6.46 40.39
CA ARG A 121 -5.75 -6.82 39.13
C ARG A 121 -4.76 -7.99 39.25
N LEU A 122 -4.82 -8.79 40.30
CA LEU A 122 -4.06 -10.02 40.48
C LEU A 122 -4.92 -11.22 40.03
N PHE A 123 -4.82 -11.56 38.75
CA PHE A 123 -5.62 -12.64 38.16
C PHE A 123 -5.02 -14.04 38.35
N ASP A 124 -3.74 -14.11 38.74
CA ASP A 124 -3.08 -15.34 39.18
C ASP A 124 -2.83 -15.24 40.68
N ALA A 125 -3.52 -16.07 41.46
CA ALA A 125 -3.41 -16.12 42.91
C ALA A 125 -2.47 -17.23 43.42
N GLY A 126 -1.70 -17.87 42.52
CA GLY A 126 -0.72 -18.91 42.88
C GLY A 126 -1.32 -20.30 43.17
N ASP A 127 -2.62 -20.50 42.96
CA ASP A 127 -3.33 -21.75 43.21
C ASP A 127 -4.54 -21.89 42.25
N ILE A 128 -4.94 -23.12 41.93
CA ILE A 128 -6.07 -23.40 41.03
C ILE A 128 -7.41 -23.03 41.69
N ASN A 129 -8.42 -22.68 40.90
CA ASN A 129 -9.78 -22.38 41.35
C ASN A 129 -9.89 -21.21 42.35
N ARG A 130 -9.01 -20.21 42.23
CA ARG A 130 -9.03 -18.98 43.05
C ARG A 130 -9.61 -17.78 42.33
N VAL A 131 -9.30 -17.63 41.05
CA VAL A 131 -9.80 -16.56 40.19
C VAL A 131 -10.18 -17.18 38.86
N TRP A 132 -11.43 -16.95 38.43
CA TRP A 132 -11.91 -17.34 37.12
C TRP A 132 -12.14 -16.11 36.26
N LEU A 133 -11.72 -16.20 35.00
CA LEU A 133 -11.86 -15.16 34.00
C LEU A 133 -12.87 -15.65 32.97
N SER A 134 -13.87 -14.83 32.68
CA SER A 134 -14.79 -15.10 31.56
C SER A 134 -14.70 -13.99 30.53
N ASP A 135 -14.75 -14.38 29.26
CA ASP A 135 -14.92 -13.44 28.16
C ASP A 135 -15.97 -13.97 27.18
N ILE A 136 -16.63 -13.05 26.48
CA ILE A 136 -17.53 -13.39 25.38
C ILE A 136 -16.92 -12.93 24.06
N THR A 137 -16.95 -13.80 23.07
CA THR A 137 -16.47 -13.49 21.72
C THR A 137 -17.49 -13.91 20.67
N TYR A 138 -17.48 -13.22 19.54
CA TYR A 138 -18.42 -13.44 18.44
C TYR A 138 -17.70 -14.18 17.31
N LEU A 139 -18.17 -15.37 16.97
CA LEU A 139 -17.62 -16.20 15.92
C LEU A 139 -18.50 -16.11 14.67
N ARG A 140 -17.93 -15.65 13.56
CA ARG A 140 -18.61 -15.65 12.26
C ARG A 140 -18.53 -17.04 11.62
N THR A 141 -19.67 -17.62 11.28
CA THR A 141 -19.77 -18.91 10.58
C THR A 141 -20.47 -18.74 9.22
N GLY A 142 -20.55 -19.82 8.45
CA GLY A 142 -21.32 -19.85 7.19
C GLY A 142 -22.84 -19.76 7.39
N GLU A 143 -23.32 -20.02 8.60
CA GLU A 143 -24.75 -20.04 8.96
C GLU A 143 -25.18 -18.80 9.77
N GLY A 144 -24.24 -17.97 10.21
CA GLY A 144 -24.53 -16.76 10.98
C GLY A 144 -23.45 -16.41 12.01
N TRP A 145 -23.84 -15.70 13.05
CA TRP A 145 -22.97 -15.38 14.20
C TRP A 145 -23.26 -16.32 15.36
N LEU A 146 -22.21 -16.92 15.92
CA LEU A 146 -22.26 -17.64 17.19
C LEU A 146 -21.64 -16.79 18.29
N TYR A 147 -22.17 -16.95 19.50
CA TYR A 147 -21.75 -16.22 20.70
C TYR A 147 -21.06 -17.23 21.62
N LEU A 148 -19.74 -17.16 21.70
CA LEU A 148 -18.94 -18.05 22.51
C LEU A 148 -18.60 -17.36 23.83
N CYS A 149 -18.99 -17.98 24.95
CA CYS A 149 -18.51 -17.62 26.28
C CYS A 149 -17.47 -18.66 26.70
N VAL A 150 -16.34 -18.20 27.24
CA VAL A 150 -15.29 -19.09 27.77
C VAL A 150 -14.95 -18.66 29.18
N ILE A 151 -14.90 -19.64 30.09
CA ILE A 151 -14.41 -19.52 31.46
C ILE A 151 -13.03 -20.17 31.54
N ARG A 152 -12.06 -19.43 32.06
CA ARG A 152 -10.67 -19.86 32.20
C ARG A 152 -10.20 -19.67 33.64
N ASP A 153 -9.50 -20.67 34.17
CA ASP A 153 -8.82 -20.56 35.45
C ASP A 153 -7.59 -19.64 35.36
N GLY A 154 -7.47 -18.70 36.29
CA GLY A 154 -6.44 -17.67 36.30
C GLY A 154 -5.02 -18.21 36.49
N HIS A 155 -4.86 -19.26 37.30
CA HIS A 155 -3.57 -19.88 37.61
C HIS A 155 -3.15 -20.92 36.56
N SER A 156 -3.94 -22.00 36.41
CA SER A 156 -3.62 -23.11 35.49
C SER A 156 -3.78 -22.75 34.01
N ARG A 157 -4.49 -21.65 33.71
CA ARG A 157 -4.83 -21.19 32.36
C ARG A 157 -5.71 -22.17 31.56
N ARG A 158 -6.25 -23.20 32.19
CA ARG A 158 -7.14 -24.17 31.56
C ARG A 158 -8.51 -23.53 31.31
N VAL A 159 -9.08 -23.85 30.14
CA VAL A 159 -10.49 -23.57 29.85
C VAL A 159 -11.33 -24.57 30.63
N LEU A 160 -12.28 -24.06 31.41
CA LEU A 160 -13.19 -24.83 32.25
C LEU A 160 -14.52 -25.13 31.55
N GLY A 161 -14.93 -24.25 30.64
CA GLY A 161 -16.17 -24.34 29.86
C GLY A 161 -16.40 -23.10 29.03
#